data_AF-A0A497HWW0-F1
#
_entry.id   AF-A0A497HWW0-F1
#
_cell.length_a   1.000
_cell.length_b   1.000
_cell.length_c   1.000
_cell.angle_alpha   90.00
_cell.angle_beta   90.00
_cell.angle_gamma   90.00
#
_symmetry.space_group_name_H-M   'P 1'
#
loop_
_entity.id
_entity.type
_entity.pdbx_description
1 polymer ?
#
loop_
_entity_poly.entity_id
_entity_poly.type
_entity_poly.pdbx_seq_one_letter_code
_entity_poly.pdbx_strand_id
1 'polypeptide(L)'
;NMNIIFALLSYLNSTLTKLFSEILASPLGGGGLRWDMTPLRNLPVVDITSLSKSQIKKLSQSFDEFRKEVRKYYVHWKEKNAITKEEYKSKVEELRKNLLDKNIADILNLSDRDMNKIYETLEFLRHRRLKRLEKADYMVKGKTSTEELKPIRFSKRKRRKKDEKTLSLYRYMQK
;
A
#
# COMPACT_ATOMS: atom_id res chain seq x y z
N ASN A 1 -15.77 18.94 14.60
CA ASN A 1 -15.71 19.77 13.37
C ASN A 1 -15.65 18.85 12.15
N MET A 2 -16.79 18.49 11.56
CA MET A 2 -16.93 17.38 10.60
C MET A 2 -16.13 17.57 9.31
N ASN A 3 -15.98 18.82 8.86
CA ASN A 3 -15.22 19.15 7.65
C ASN A 3 -13.72 18.83 7.78
N ILE A 4 -13.14 19.00 8.97
CA ILE A 4 -11.73 18.68 9.22
C ILE A 4 -11.51 17.17 9.09
N ILE A 5 -12.42 16.38 9.65
CA ILE A 5 -12.36 14.91 9.57
C ILE A 5 -12.49 14.46 8.11
N PHE A 6 -13.44 15.02 7.36
CA PHE A 6 -13.62 14.66 5.96
C PHE A 6 -12.45 15.11 5.09
N ALA A 7 -11.83 16.25 5.40
CA ALA A 7 -10.60 16.66 4.73
C ALA A 7 -9.44 15.68 4.99
N LEU A 8 -9.28 15.21 6.23
CA LEU A 8 -8.30 14.16 6.55
C LEU A 8 -8.57 12.86 5.81
N LEU A 9 -9.84 12.44 5.80
CA LEU A 9 -10.24 11.22 5.12
C LEU A 9 -10.04 11.33 3.60
N SER A 10 -10.20 12.52 3.00
CA SER A 10 -9.83 12.78 1.61
C SER A 10 -8.37 12.41 1.36
N TYR A 11 -7.46 12.96 2.17
CA TYR A 11 -6.02 12.67 2.05
C TYR A 11 -5.70 11.19 2.29
N LEU A 12 -6.25 10.57 3.34
CA LEU A 12 -5.99 9.17 3.66
C LEU A 12 -6.53 8.20 2.61
N ASN A 13 -7.55 8.59 1.84
CA ASN A 13 -8.10 7.79 0.74
C ASN A 13 -7.48 8.09 -0.62
N SER A 14 -6.49 8.98 -0.70
CA SER A 14 -5.80 9.36 -1.93
C SER A 14 -4.81 8.32 -2.44
N THR A 15 -4.39 8.50 -3.68
CA THR A 15 -3.34 7.68 -4.31
C THR A 15 -2.01 7.86 -3.60
N LEU A 16 -1.71 9.06 -3.10
CA LEU A 16 -0.47 9.34 -2.37
C LEU A 16 -0.37 8.46 -1.11
N THR A 17 -1.46 8.36 -0.34
CA THR A 17 -1.51 7.47 0.84
C THR A 17 -1.39 5.99 0.44
N LYS A 18 -1.97 5.59 -0.69
CA LYS A 18 -1.80 4.23 -1.23
C LYS A 18 -0.36 3.94 -1.65
N LEU A 19 0.35 4.91 -2.22
CA LEU A 19 1.77 4.79 -2.54
C LEU A 19 2.60 4.58 -1.28
N PHE A 20 2.39 5.40 -0.25
CA PHE A 20 3.05 5.21 1.04
C PHE A 20 2.69 3.88 1.69
N SER A 21 1.46 3.38 1.49
CA SER A 21 1.08 2.04 1.92
C SER A 21 1.98 0.98 1.29
N GLU A 22 2.23 1.02 -0.02
CA GLU A 22 3.09 0.04 -0.70
C GLU A 22 4.57 0.15 -0.29
N ILE A 23 5.02 1.34 0.11
CA ILE A 23 6.41 1.58 0.51
C ILE A 23 6.65 1.17 1.97
N LEU A 24 5.75 1.56 2.87
CA LEU A 24 5.94 1.47 4.32
C LEU A 24 5.33 0.21 4.93
N ALA A 25 4.20 -0.27 4.38
CA ALA A 25 3.47 -1.36 5.02
C ALA A 25 4.22 -2.69 4.86
N SER A 26 4.13 -3.51 5.89
CA SER A 26 4.75 -4.83 5.86
C SER A 26 3.93 -5.77 4.98
N PRO A 27 4.55 -6.55 4.08
CA PRO A 27 3.82 -7.52 3.27
C PRO A 27 3.24 -8.62 4.17
N LEU A 28 1.98 -8.94 3.96
CA LEU A 28 1.34 -10.15 4.48
C LEU A 28 1.54 -11.29 3.49
N GLY A 29 1.68 -12.52 3.99
CA GLY A 29 1.43 -13.71 3.17
C GLY A 29 0.04 -13.60 2.52
N GLY A 30 -0.11 -14.08 1.29
CA GLY A 30 -1.37 -13.90 0.54
C GLY A 30 -1.52 -12.52 -0.12
N GLY A 31 -0.45 -11.72 -0.18
CA GLY A 31 -0.44 -10.48 -0.94
C GLY A 31 -1.19 -9.33 -0.26
N GLY A 32 -1.51 -9.44 1.03
CA GLY A 32 -2.02 -8.30 1.81
C GLY A 32 -0.90 -7.33 2.19
N LEU A 33 -1.28 -6.16 2.69
CA LEU A 33 -0.38 -5.23 3.38
C LEU A 33 -0.86 -5.08 4.83
N ARG A 34 0.07 -5.10 5.77
CA ARG A 34 -0.19 -4.90 7.21
C ARG A 34 0.24 -3.49 7.61
N TRP A 35 -0.68 -2.76 8.22
CA TRP A 35 -0.41 -1.55 8.97
C TRP A 35 -0.19 -1.92 10.44
N ASP A 36 1.05 -1.86 10.90
CA ASP A 36 1.41 -1.89 12.32
C ASP A 36 1.81 -0.49 12.81
N MET A 37 2.20 -0.38 14.08
CA MET A 37 2.53 0.91 14.70
C MET A 37 3.71 1.61 14.00
N THR A 38 4.68 0.85 13.48
CA THR A 38 5.89 1.44 12.88
C THR A 38 5.60 2.12 11.53
N PRO A 39 4.94 1.47 10.55
CA PRO A 39 4.54 2.12 9.31
C PRO A 39 3.57 3.28 9.53
N LEU A 40 2.62 3.16 10.47
CA LEU A 40 1.66 4.23 10.76
C LEU A 40 2.35 5.47 11.33
N ARG A 41 3.33 5.29 12.22
CA ARG A 41 4.12 6.40 12.77
C ARG A 41 4.91 7.17 11.71
N ASN A 42 5.31 6.48 10.66
CA ASN A 42 6.12 7.04 9.58
C ASN A 42 5.30 7.51 8.36
N LEU A 43 3.97 7.34 8.38
CA LEU A 43 3.11 7.76 7.28
C LEU A 43 3.09 9.28 7.20
N PRO A 44 3.50 9.90 6.08
CA PRO A 44 3.37 11.33 5.90
C PRO A 44 1.88 11.71 5.83
N VAL A 45 1.46 12.62 6.70
CA VAL A 45 0.09 13.14 6.74
C VAL A 45 0.14 14.64 6.55
N VAL A 46 -0.77 15.16 5.72
CA VAL A 46 -0.95 16.62 5.55
C VAL A 46 -1.36 17.24 6.88
N ASP A 47 -0.69 18.33 7.26
CA ASP A 47 -1.14 19.17 8.35
C ASP A 47 -2.42 19.91 7.93
N ILE A 48 -3.56 19.48 8.46
CA ILE A 48 -4.86 20.07 8.14
C ILE A 48 -5.06 21.38 8.88
N THR A 49 -4.37 21.58 10.00
CA THR A 49 -4.53 22.79 10.82
C THR A 49 -3.92 24.01 10.13
N SER A 50 -2.92 23.79 9.26
CA SER A 50 -2.33 24.83 8.42
C SER A 50 -3.12 25.12 7.14
N LEU A 51 -4.15 24.35 6.81
CA LEU A 51 -4.96 24.57 5.60
C LEU A 51 -5.95 25.71 5.78
N SER A 52 -6.14 26.49 4.71
CA SER A 52 -7.20 27.50 4.68
C SER A 52 -8.59 26.85 4.79
N LYS A 53 -9.56 27.62 5.33
CA LYS A 53 -10.96 27.17 5.42
C LYS A 53 -11.53 26.75 4.07
N SER A 54 -11.10 27.38 2.97
CA SER A 54 -11.52 27.04 1.61
C SER A 54 -10.93 25.69 1.16
N GLN A 55 -9.65 25.42 1.43
CA GLN A 55 -9.02 24.12 1.14
C GLN A 55 -9.67 22.99 1.94
N ILE A 56 -9.93 23.20 3.25
CA ILE A 56 -10.62 22.22 4.10
C ILE A 56 -12.01 21.92 3.53
N LYS A 57 -12.76 22.96 3.14
CA LYS A 57 -14.08 22.79 2.54
C LYS A 57 -14.02 22.00 1.23
N LYS A 58 -13.08 22.33 0.34
CA LYS A 58 -12.87 21.60 -0.93
C LYS A 58 -12.58 20.11 -0.69
N LEU A 59 -11.60 19.79 0.16
CA LEU A 59 -11.27 18.40 0.48
C LEU A 59 -12.44 17.65 1.13
N SER A 60 -13.16 18.32 2.03
CA SER A 60 -14.34 17.74 2.68
C SER A 60 -15.45 17.42 1.67
N GLN A 61 -15.71 18.32 0.72
CA GLN A 61 -16.71 18.11 -0.33
C GLN A 61 -16.31 16.97 -1.27
N SER A 62 -15.04 16.95 -1.71
CA SER A 62 -14.48 15.87 -2.50
C SER A 62 -14.64 14.50 -1.85
N PHE A 63 -14.38 14.41 -0.54
CA PHE A 63 -14.54 13.14 0.17
C PHE A 63 -16.01 12.72 0.27
N ASP A 64 -16.91 13.65 0.56
CA ASP A 64 -18.34 13.35 0.63
C ASP A 64 -18.90 12.89 -0.72
N GLU A 65 -18.50 13.54 -1.82
CA GLU A 65 -18.84 13.14 -3.18
C GLU A 65 -18.27 11.77 -3.53
N PHE A 66 -16.97 11.56 -3.28
CA PHE A 66 -16.32 10.26 -3.48
C PHE A 66 -17.05 9.14 -2.72
N ARG A 67 -17.40 9.36 -1.45
CA ARG A 67 -18.14 8.39 -0.64
C ARG A 67 -19.50 8.05 -1.26
N LYS A 68 -20.26 9.06 -1.72
CA LYS A 68 -21.56 8.87 -2.35
C LYS A 68 -21.45 8.05 -3.64
N GLU A 69 -20.50 8.40 -4.51
CA GLU A 69 -20.29 7.68 -5.77
C GLU A 69 -19.80 6.24 -5.55
N VAL A 70 -18.83 6.04 -4.66
CA VAL A 70 -18.34 4.69 -4.30
C VAL A 70 -19.47 3.84 -3.73
N ARG A 71 -20.38 4.43 -2.92
CA ARG A 71 -21.54 3.70 -2.39
C ARG A 71 -22.50 3.28 -3.49
N LYS A 72 -22.74 4.11 -4.51
CA LYS A 72 -23.55 3.73 -5.68
C LYS A 72 -22.96 2.51 -6.38
N TYR A 73 -21.67 2.54 -6.71
CA TYR A 73 -21.02 1.39 -7.37
C TYR A 73 -20.98 0.15 -6.48
N TYR A 74 -20.83 0.32 -5.16
CA TYR A 74 -20.88 -0.79 -4.21
C TYR A 74 -22.23 -1.50 -4.24
N VAL A 75 -23.35 -0.75 -4.26
CA VAL A 75 -24.70 -1.35 -4.39
C VAL A 75 -24.83 -2.13 -5.69
N HIS A 76 -24.32 -1.59 -6.81
CA HIS A 76 -24.36 -2.29 -8.10
C HIS A 76 -23.56 -3.59 -8.07
N TRP A 77 -22.39 -3.59 -7.44
CA TRP A 77 -21.56 -4.78 -7.32
C TRP A 77 -22.13 -5.81 -6.34
N LYS A 78 -22.47 -5.39 -5.13
CA LYS A 78 -22.71 -6.32 -4.01
C LYS A 78 -24.17 -6.69 -3.81
N GLU A 79 -25.08 -5.76 -4.09
CA GLU A 79 -26.52 -5.94 -3.83
C GLU A 79 -27.26 -6.31 -5.13
N LYS A 80 -26.86 -5.72 -6.26
CA LYS A 80 -27.51 -5.96 -7.56
C LYS A 80 -26.78 -6.93 -8.48
N ASN A 81 -25.52 -7.28 -8.19
CA ASN A 81 -24.63 -8.06 -9.06
C ASN A 81 -24.62 -7.55 -10.53
N ALA A 82 -24.80 -6.24 -10.73
CA ALA A 82 -24.91 -5.60 -12.04
C ALA A 82 -23.54 -5.30 -12.67
N ILE A 83 -22.48 -5.32 -11.86
CA ILE A 83 -21.10 -5.14 -12.28
C ILE A 83 -20.20 -6.16 -11.59
N THR A 84 -19.07 -6.49 -12.21
CA THR A 84 -18.03 -7.35 -11.66
C THR A 84 -17.24 -6.65 -10.56
N LYS A 85 -16.48 -7.43 -9.77
CA LYS A 85 -15.60 -6.90 -8.73
C LYS A 85 -14.47 -6.05 -9.33
N GLU A 86 -13.98 -6.44 -10.50
CA GLU A 86 -12.92 -5.79 -11.25
C GLU A 86 -13.40 -4.43 -11.78
N GLU A 87 -14.59 -4.37 -12.35
CA GLU A 87 -15.23 -3.12 -12.77
C GLU A 87 -15.46 -2.17 -11.59
N TYR A 88 -15.97 -2.69 -10.46
CA TYR A 88 -16.12 -1.91 -9.24
C TYR A 88 -14.79 -1.28 -8.79
N LYS A 89 -13.73 -2.09 -8.69
CA LYS A 89 -12.39 -1.60 -8.29
C LYS A 89 -11.88 -0.53 -9.26
N SER A 90 -12.01 -0.77 -10.57
CA SER A 90 -11.59 0.17 -11.61
C SER A 90 -12.31 1.52 -11.46
N LYS A 91 -13.63 1.51 -11.27
CA LYS A 91 -14.43 2.72 -11.05
C LYS A 91 -14.05 3.45 -9.77
N VAL A 92 -13.75 2.74 -8.69
CA VAL A 92 -13.28 3.37 -7.44
C VAL A 92 -11.90 4.01 -7.63
N GLU A 93 -10.97 3.41 -8.39
CA GLU A 93 -9.70 4.06 -8.72
C GLU A 93 -9.90 5.31 -9.57
N GLU A 94 -10.78 5.27 -10.57
CA GLU A 94 -11.12 6.43 -11.41
C GLU A 94 -11.69 7.58 -10.58
N LEU A 95 -12.69 7.30 -9.74
CA LEU A 95 -13.29 8.29 -8.84
C LEU A 95 -12.26 8.91 -7.90
N ARG A 96 -11.32 8.12 -7.37
CA ARG A 96 -10.25 8.63 -6.50
C ARG A 96 -9.38 9.65 -7.23
N LYS A 97 -8.92 9.30 -8.44
CA LYS A 97 -8.08 10.18 -9.26
C LYS A 97 -8.79 11.49 -9.57
N ASN A 98 -10.07 11.40 -9.95
CA ASN A 98 -10.84 12.56 -10.39
C ASN A 98 -11.29 13.46 -9.24
N LEU A 99 -11.72 12.89 -8.12
CA LEU A 99 -12.36 13.65 -7.03
C LEU A 99 -11.39 14.02 -5.90
N LEU A 100 -10.44 13.14 -5.55
CA LEU A 100 -9.55 13.34 -4.41
C LEU A 100 -8.18 13.85 -4.85
N ASP A 101 -7.53 13.12 -5.76
CA ASP A 101 -6.11 13.32 -6.05
C ASP A 101 -5.84 14.70 -6.66
N LYS A 102 -6.74 15.22 -7.50
CA LYS A 102 -6.63 16.58 -8.06
C LYS A 102 -6.52 17.66 -6.99
N ASN A 103 -7.44 17.69 -6.03
CA ASN A 103 -7.44 18.71 -4.98
C ASN A 103 -6.26 18.54 -4.01
N ILE A 104 -5.77 17.31 -3.83
CA ILE A 104 -4.60 17.04 -3.02
C ILE A 104 -3.32 17.50 -3.74
N ALA A 105 -3.23 17.27 -5.04
CA ALA A 105 -2.13 17.76 -5.86
C ALA A 105 -2.03 19.29 -5.79
N ASP A 106 -3.17 19.99 -5.92
CA ASP A 106 -3.24 21.44 -5.79
C ASP A 106 -2.74 21.93 -4.42
N ILE A 107 -3.11 21.24 -3.33
CA ILE A 107 -2.70 21.62 -1.96
C ILE A 107 -1.20 21.37 -1.74
N LEU A 108 -0.68 20.29 -2.31
CA LEU A 108 0.73 19.91 -2.19
C LEU A 108 1.63 20.55 -3.25
N ASN A 109 1.07 21.39 -4.13
CA ASN A 109 1.76 21.96 -5.29
C ASN A 109 2.44 20.90 -6.17
N LEU A 110 1.77 19.76 -6.36
CA LEU A 110 2.24 18.70 -7.25
C LEU A 110 1.77 18.98 -8.68
N SER A 111 2.69 18.88 -9.63
CA SER A 111 2.33 18.99 -11.04
C SER A 111 1.62 17.72 -11.54
N ASP A 112 0.92 17.81 -12.68
CA ASP A 112 0.37 16.63 -13.37
C ASP A 112 1.46 15.59 -13.68
N ARG A 113 2.68 16.05 -13.98
CA ARG A 113 3.83 15.17 -14.21
C ARG A 113 4.19 14.38 -12.94
N ASP A 114 4.13 15.00 -11.77
CA ASP A 114 4.41 14.33 -10.50
C ASP A 114 3.32 13.33 -10.16
N MET A 115 2.06 13.70 -10.37
CA MET A 115 0.92 12.81 -10.18
C MET A 115 0.98 11.59 -11.10
N ASN A 116 1.34 11.78 -12.37
CA ASN A 116 1.54 10.67 -13.30
C ASN A 116 2.63 9.70 -12.84
N LYS A 117 3.79 10.22 -12.39
CA LYS A 117 4.84 9.39 -11.79
C LYS A 117 4.37 8.65 -10.55
N ILE A 118 3.57 9.28 -9.70
CA ILE A 118 2.98 8.63 -8.52
C ILE A 118 2.07 7.47 -8.94
N TYR A 119 1.21 7.66 -9.94
CA TYR A 119 0.36 6.59 -10.48
C TYR A 119 1.18 5.43 -11.04
N GLU A 120 2.18 5.72 -11.88
CA GLU A 120 3.05 4.70 -12.47
C GLU A 120 3.83 3.93 -11.39
N THR A 121 4.39 4.64 -10.42
CA THR A 121 5.15 4.02 -9.32
C THR A 121 4.26 3.12 -8.47
N LEU A 122 3.05 3.57 -8.15
CA LEU A 122 2.09 2.78 -7.38
C LEU A 122 1.74 1.49 -8.11
N GLU A 123 1.42 1.56 -9.41
CA GLU A 123 1.10 0.39 -10.21
C GLU A 123 2.30 -0.56 -10.35
N PHE A 124 3.51 -0.02 -10.53
CA PHE A 124 4.74 -0.82 -10.54
C PHE A 124 4.94 -1.59 -9.23
N LEU A 125 4.76 -0.94 -8.08
CA LEU A 125 4.93 -1.57 -6.77
C LEU A 125 3.85 -2.63 -6.51
N ARG A 126 2.59 -2.33 -6.85
CA ARG A 126 1.47 -3.29 -6.78
C ARG A 126 1.74 -4.52 -7.63
N HIS A 127 2.15 -4.33 -8.88
CA HIS A 127 2.48 -5.43 -9.79
C HIS A 127 3.61 -6.30 -9.23
N ARG A 128 4.66 -5.67 -8.69
CA ARG A 128 5.76 -6.39 -8.05
C ARG A 128 5.29 -7.19 -6.82
N ARG A 129 4.38 -6.64 -6.01
CA ARG A 129 3.80 -7.35 -4.85
C ARG A 129 2.95 -8.54 -5.28
N LEU A 130 2.09 -8.37 -6.28
CA LEU A 130 1.23 -9.45 -6.80
C LEU A 130 2.03 -10.54 -7.51
N LYS A 131 3.07 -10.21 -8.29
CA LYS A 131 3.97 -11.21 -8.88
C LYS A 131 4.69 -12.07 -7.84
N ARG A 132 5.04 -11.50 -6.67
CA ARG A 132 5.64 -12.28 -5.57
C ARG A 132 4.66 -13.29 -4.99
N LEU A 133 3.38 -12.94 -4.92
CA LEU A 133 2.31 -13.87 -4.54
C LEU A 133 2.22 -15.02 -5.54
N GLU A 134 2.08 -14.71 -6.83
CA GLU A 134 1.95 -15.73 -7.88
C GLU A 134 3.12 -16.72 -7.85
N LYS A 135 4.36 -16.22 -7.71
CA LYS A 135 5.55 -17.07 -7.58
C LYS A 135 5.53 -17.93 -6.31
N ALA A 136 5.09 -17.37 -5.18
CA ALA A 136 4.99 -18.13 -3.93
C ALA A 136 3.91 -19.23 -4.04
N ASP A 137 2.75 -18.93 -4.60
CA ASP A 137 1.69 -19.92 -4.86
C ASP A 137 2.16 -21.02 -5.81
N TYR A 138 2.93 -20.66 -6.84
CA TYR A 138 3.47 -21.60 -7.81
C TYR A 138 4.53 -22.53 -7.18
N MET A 139 5.41 -21.98 -6.34
CA MET A 139 6.39 -22.75 -5.55
C MET A 139 5.71 -23.68 -4.53
N VAL A 140 4.65 -23.22 -3.86
CA VAL A 140 3.88 -24.03 -2.88
C VAL A 140 3.08 -25.14 -3.57
N LYS A 141 2.57 -24.90 -4.78
CA LYS A 141 1.81 -25.89 -5.57
C LYS A 141 2.70 -26.87 -6.36
N GLY A 142 4.02 -26.83 -6.19
CA GLY A 142 4.96 -27.79 -6.78
C GLY A 142 5.01 -27.79 -8.31
N LYS A 143 4.49 -26.75 -8.98
CA LYS A 143 4.63 -26.62 -10.43
C LYS A 143 5.99 -26.00 -10.70
N THR A 144 6.84 -26.69 -11.43
CA THR A 144 8.12 -26.17 -11.93
C THR A 144 7.93 -25.77 -13.38
N SER A 145 7.72 -24.48 -13.64
CA SER A 145 7.98 -23.91 -14.96
C SER A 145 9.45 -23.53 -14.95
N THR A 146 10.22 -24.37 -15.62
CA THR A 146 11.61 -24.16 -16.00
C THR A 146 11.70 -22.93 -16.90
N GLU A 147 11.75 -21.74 -16.29
CA GLU A 147 12.54 -20.65 -16.83
C GLU A 147 13.55 -20.27 -15.74
N GLU A 148 14.78 -20.72 -15.98
CA GLU A 148 15.93 -20.55 -15.11
C GLU A 148 16.22 -19.07 -14.85
N LEU A 149 15.55 -18.48 -13.87
CA LEU A 149 16.09 -17.31 -13.19
C LEU A 149 17.30 -17.80 -12.40
N LYS A 150 18.50 -17.58 -12.96
CA LYS A 150 19.78 -17.86 -12.30
C LYS A 150 19.67 -17.48 -10.82
N PRO A 151 19.92 -18.41 -9.89
CA PRO A 151 19.86 -18.08 -8.48
C PRO A 151 20.81 -16.92 -8.22
N ILE A 152 20.32 -15.85 -7.60
CA ILE A 152 21.16 -14.79 -7.05
C ILE A 152 22.14 -15.52 -6.14
N ARG A 153 23.41 -15.60 -6.56
CA ARG A 153 24.48 -16.16 -5.74
C ARG A 153 24.64 -15.22 -4.55
N PHE A 154 23.91 -15.48 -3.47
CA PHE A 154 24.26 -14.90 -2.18
C PHE A 154 25.69 -15.36 -1.90
N SER A 155 26.65 -14.43 -1.97
CA SER A 155 28.00 -14.70 -1.51
C SER A 155 27.87 -15.26 -0.11
N LYS A 156 28.30 -16.51 0.11
CA LYS A 156 28.23 -17.17 1.41
C LYS A 156 28.80 -16.20 2.45
N ARG A 157 27.95 -15.69 3.33
CA ARG A 157 28.38 -14.91 4.49
C ARG A 157 29.34 -15.84 5.24
N LYS A 158 30.64 -15.52 5.24
CA LYS A 158 31.66 -16.30 5.95
C LYS A 158 31.17 -16.46 7.39
N ARG A 159 30.81 -17.68 7.79
CA ARG A 159 30.65 -18.05 9.20
C ARG A 159 31.95 -17.63 9.88
N ARG A 160 31.90 -16.64 10.77
CA ARG A 160 32.99 -16.39 11.71
C ARG A 160 33.26 -17.72 12.42
N LYS A 161 34.53 -18.17 12.40
CA LYS A 161 34.96 -19.36 13.14
C LYS A 161 34.47 -19.20 14.58
N LYS A 162 33.75 -20.21 15.06
CA LYS A 162 33.26 -20.30 16.43
C LYS A 162 34.51 -20.55 17.27
N ASP A 163 34.91 -19.60 18.12
CA ASP A 163 35.99 -19.81 19.07
C ASP A 163 35.67 -21.03 19.94
N GLU A 164 36.59 -22.00 20.00
CA GLU A 164 36.48 -23.30 20.68
C GLU A 164 36.44 -23.20 22.22
N LYS A 165 36.10 -22.04 22.80
CA LYS A 165 36.16 -21.81 24.25
C LYS A 165 34.81 -21.75 24.97
N THR A 166 33.73 -22.20 24.35
CA THR A 166 32.44 -22.35 25.06
C THR A 166 32.02 -23.81 25.12
N LEU A 167 32.45 -24.49 26.19
CA LEU A 167 31.81 -25.72 26.65
C LEU A 167 30.35 -25.40 26.97
N SER A 168 29.41 -26.19 26.46
CA SER A 168 28.01 -26.03 26.84
C SER A 168 27.86 -26.36 28.33
N LEU A 169 27.00 -25.62 29.03
CA LEU A 169 26.73 -25.77 30.46
C LEU A 169 26.45 -27.23 30.86
N TYR A 170 25.76 -27.95 29.97
CA TYR A 170 25.43 -29.37 30.09
C TYR A 170 26.67 -30.27 30.24
N ARG A 171 27.78 -29.94 29.55
CA ARG A 171 29.04 -30.68 29.62
C ARG A 171 29.87 -30.35 30.86
N TYR A 172 29.63 -29.20 31.49
CA TYR A 172 30.29 -28.80 32.74
C TYR A 172 29.66 -29.49 33.95
N MET A 173 28.35 -29.69 33.94
CA MET A 173 27.60 -30.30 35.04
C MET A 173 27.73 -31.83 35.15
N GLN A 174 28.47 -32.47 34.24
CA GLN A 174 28.72 -33.92 34.24
C GLN A 174 30.14 -34.32 34.69
N LYS A 175 30.95 -33.35 35.16
CA LYS A 175 32.22 -33.58 35.85
C LYS A 175 32.07 -33.31 37.33
#